data_AF-A0A2S2PJD9-F1
#
_entry.id   AF-A0A2S2PJD9-F1
#
_cell.length_a   1.000
_cell.length_b   1.000
_cell.length_c   1.000
_cell.angle_alpha   90.00
_cell.angle_beta   90.00
_cell.angle_gamma   90.00
#
_symmetry.space_group_name_H-M   'P 1'
#
loop_
_entity.id
_entity.type
_entity.pdbx_description
1 polymer ?
#
loop_
_entity_poly.entity_id
_entity_poly.type
_entity_poly.pdbx_seq_one_letter_code
_entity_poly.pdbx_strand_id
1 'polypeptide(L)'
;PLAYIFNLSIESSIFPDKFKIAVIKPLFKGGDRKIISNYRPISMLTNFSKIFEKIIKARLISYLEKNNLLSKNQYGFRPGLSTENALYNATQFLYDSLDKGLKTIAVFIDLAKAFDTIQHDILLKILPNFGINNKSLLWFKSYLSNRQQMVKLNDAISN
;
A
#
# COMPACT_ATOMS: atom_id res chain seq x y z
N PRO A 1 -26.42 0.48 -9.15
CA PRO A 1 -25.63 -0.62 -9.76
C PRO A 1 -24.27 -0.90 -9.07
N LEU A 2 -23.36 0.09 -8.94
CA LEU A 2 -22.02 -0.15 -8.35
C LEU A 2 -22.06 -0.53 -6.86
N ALA A 3 -22.92 0.10 -6.07
CA ALA A 3 -23.10 -0.23 -4.66
C ALA A 3 -23.48 -1.72 -4.47
N TYR A 4 -24.36 -2.23 -5.33
CA TYR A 4 -24.74 -3.65 -5.34
C TYR A 4 -23.54 -4.55 -5.62
N ILE A 5 -22.74 -4.23 -6.66
CA ILE A 5 -21.53 -5.01 -7.01
C ILE A 5 -20.52 -5.00 -5.86
N PHE A 6 -20.29 -3.85 -5.23
CA PHE A 6 -19.33 -3.73 -4.12
C PHE A 6 -19.80 -4.50 -2.89
N ASN A 7 -21.09 -4.41 -2.55
CA ASN A 7 -21.65 -5.16 -1.43
C ASN A 7 -21.59 -6.67 -1.69
N LEU A 8 -21.98 -7.10 -2.90
CA LEU A 8 -21.89 -8.50 -3.31
C LEU A 8 -20.46 -9.03 -3.25
N SER A 9 -19.48 -8.23 -3.70
CA SER A 9 -18.05 -8.58 -3.59
C SER A 9 -17.61 -8.79 -2.15
N ILE A 10 -18.01 -7.91 -1.23
CA ILE A 10 -17.68 -8.02 0.20
C ILE A 10 -18.36 -9.26 0.82
N GLU A 11 -19.65 -9.46 0.56
CA GLU A 11 -20.43 -10.58 1.11
C GLU A 11 -19.91 -11.93 0.65
N SER A 12 -19.58 -12.05 -0.63
CA SER A 12 -19.01 -13.25 -1.26
C SER A 12 -17.51 -13.42 -1.02
N SER A 13 -16.83 -12.42 -0.45
CA SER A 13 -15.37 -12.41 -0.26
C SER A 13 -14.56 -12.54 -1.56
N ILE A 14 -15.12 -12.08 -2.68
CA ILE A 14 -14.50 -12.18 -4.01
C ILE A 14 -14.30 -10.77 -4.58
N PHE A 15 -13.04 -10.42 -4.90
CA PHE A 15 -12.75 -9.19 -5.63
C PHE A 15 -13.02 -9.39 -7.14
N PRO A 16 -13.76 -8.49 -7.81
CA PRO A 16 -14.12 -8.68 -9.22
C PRO A 16 -12.90 -8.77 -10.15
N ASP A 17 -12.85 -9.79 -11.00
CA ASP A 17 -11.67 -10.03 -11.86
C ASP A 17 -11.42 -8.90 -12.87
N LYS A 18 -12.47 -8.29 -13.40
CA LYS A 18 -12.35 -7.11 -14.29
C LYS A 18 -11.72 -5.90 -13.60
N PHE A 19 -11.70 -5.86 -12.26
CA PHE A 19 -11.05 -4.80 -11.49
C PHE A 19 -9.56 -5.10 -11.23
N LYS A 20 -9.12 -6.36 -11.44
CA LYS A 20 -7.73 -6.79 -11.23
C LYS A 20 -6.81 -6.49 -12.41
N ILE A 21 -7.35 -5.93 -13.50
CA ILE A 21 -6.60 -5.60 -14.71
C ILE A 21 -5.98 -4.20 -14.56
N ALA A 22 -4.65 -4.13 -14.71
CA ALA A 22 -3.87 -2.90 -14.67
C ALA A 22 -3.25 -2.56 -16.03
N VAL A 23 -3.30 -1.29 -16.41
CA VAL A 23 -2.51 -0.77 -17.53
C VAL A 23 -1.26 -0.08 -16.98
N ILE A 24 -0.09 -0.65 -17.24
CA ILE A 24 1.20 -0.09 -16.85
C ILE A 24 1.64 0.96 -17.86
N LYS A 25 1.86 2.18 -17.40
CA LYS A 25 2.51 3.24 -18.16
C LYS A 25 3.90 3.52 -17.59
N PRO A 26 4.98 3.28 -18.33
CA PRO A 26 6.32 3.61 -17.87
C PRO A 26 6.54 5.13 -17.93
N LEU A 27 6.78 5.75 -16.77
CA LEU A 27 7.11 7.16 -16.66
C LEU A 27 8.62 7.33 -16.56
N PHE A 28 9.22 8.10 -17.46
CA PHE A 28 10.66 8.36 -17.44
C PHE A 28 11.06 9.23 -16.23
N LYS A 29 12.02 8.76 -15.43
CA LYS A 29 12.50 9.44 -14.22
C LYS A 29 13.75 10.32 -14.46
N GLY A 30 14.54 10.04 -15.50
CA GLY A 30 15.80 10.74 -15.82
C GLY A 30 16.91 9.78 -16.27
N GLY A 31 18.05 10.31 -16.77
CA GLY A 31 19.18 9.50 -17.24
C GLY A 31 19.07 9.05 -18.71
N ASP A 32 19.58 7.86 -19.04
CA ASP A 32 19.45 7.28 -20.39
C ASP A 32 18.07 6.63 -20.59
N ARG A 33 17.40 6.99 -21.69
CA ARG A 33 16.09 6.45 -22.11
C ARG A 33 16.16 5.00 -22.59
N LYS A 34 17.35 4.48 -22.90
CA LYS A 34 17.52 3.07 -23.29
C LYS A 34 17.50 2.11 -22.08
N ILE A 35 17.66 2.63 -20.88
CA ILE A 35 17.73 1.84 -19.65
C ILE A 35 16.35 1.75 -19.00
N ILE A 36 15.77 0.55 -18.93
CA ILE A 36 14.42 0.31 -18.37
C ILE A 36 14.31 0.70 -16.89
N SER A 37 15.38 0.53 -16.10
CA SER A 37 15.38 0.93 -14.68
C SER A 37 15.25 2.43 -14.46
N ASN A 38 15.43 3.25 -15.50
CA ASN A 38 15.20 4.69 -15.47
C ASN A 38 13.72 5.07 -15.65
N TYR A 39 12.84 4.08 -15.83
CA TYR A 39 11.40 4.26 -15.90
C TYR A 39 10.73 3.75 -14.63
N ARG A 40 9.74 4.50 -14.15
CA ARG A 40 8.85 4.08 -13.09
C ARG A 40 7.57 3.50 -13.71
N PRO A 41 7.23 2.23 -13.47
CA PRO A 41 5.95 1.69 -13.91
C PRO A 41 4.81 2.31 -13.10
N ILE A 42 3.87 2.98 -13.75
CA ILE A 42 2.63 3.47 -13.12
C ILE A 42 1.50 2.52 -13.47
N SER A 43 0.96 1.84 -12.46
CA SER A 43 -0.18 0.95 -12.62
C SER A 43 -1.49 1.74 -12.62
N MET A 44 -2.17 1.78 -13.77
CA MET A 44 -3.48 2.39 -13.90
C MET A 44 -4.57 1.32 -13.85
N LEU A 45 -5.29 1.30 -12.73
CA LEU A 45 -6.50 0.48 -12.58
C LEU A 45 -7.72 1.19 -13.14
N THR A 46 -8.78 0.42 -13.40
CA THR A 46 -10.08 0.97 -13.78
C THR A 46 -10.62 1.92 -12.71
N ASN A 47 -11.40 2.92 -13.11
CA ASN A 47 -12.00 3.88 -12.16
C ASN A 47 -12.87 3.18 -11.12
N PHE A 48 -13.57 2.11 -11.52
CA PHE A 48 -14.37 1.29 -10.60
C PHE A 48 -13.50 0.58 -9.54
N SER A 49 -12.34 0.02 -9.92
CA SER A 49 -11.39 -0.56 -8.96
C SER A 49 -10.90 0.49 -7.97
N LYS A 50 -10.50 1.66 -8.45
CA LYS A 50 -9.99 2.76 -7.61
C LYS A 50 -11.03 3.24 -6.60
N ILE A 51 -12.29 3.38 -7.03
CA ILE A 51 -13.40 3.75 -6.14
C ILE A 51 -13.58 2.67 -5.07
N PHE A 52 -13.59 1.39 -5.47
CA PHE A 52 -13.79 0.30 -4.52
C PHE A 52 -12.64 0.17 -3.52
N GLU A 53 -11.39 0.24 -3.99
CA GLU A 53 -10.19 0.25 -3.16
C GLU A 53 -10.20 1.44 -2.17
N LYS A 54 -10.67 2.62 -2.60
CA LYS A 54 -10.82 3.78 -1.71
C LYS A 54 -11.82 3.50 -0.59
N ILE A 55 -12.95 2.86 -0.88
CA ILE A 55 -13.95 2.47 0.11
C ILE A 55 -13.36 1.47 1.11
N ILE A 56 -12.70 0.42 0.61
CA ILE A 56 -12.08 -0.62 1.45
C ILE A 56 -10.97 -0.02 2.31
N LYS A 57 -10.10 0.82 1.73
CA LYS A 57 -9.05 1.54 2.46
C LYS A 57 -9.63 2.38 3.59
N ALA A 58 -10.69 3.16 3.32
CA ALA A 58 -11.30 4.00 4.34
C ALA A 58 -11.83 3.17 5.52
N ARG A 59 -12.51 2.06 5.24
CA ARG A 59 -13.01 1.12 6.27
C ARG A 59 -11.86 0.45 7.04
N LEU A 60 -10.83 0.00 6.34
CA LEU A 60 -9.66 -0.65 6.92
C LEU A 60 -8.91 0.29 7.85
N ILE A 61 -8.56 1.49 7.38
CA ILE A 61 -7.83 2.48 8.20
C ILE A 61 -8.66 2.86 9.41
N SER A 62 -9.96 3.13 9.25
CA SER A 62 -10.84 3.43 10.39
C SER A 62 -10.84 2.31 11.44
N TYR A 63 -10.88 1.04 11.01
CA TYR A 63 -10.80 -0.10 11.92
C TYR A 63 -9.43 -0.19 12.63
N LEU A 64 -8.33 -0.07 11.88
CA LEU A 64 -6.99 -0.18 12.44
C LEU A 64 -6.69 0.93 13.47
N GLU A 65 -7.12 2.16 13.19
CA GLU A 65 -6.98 3.30 14.09
C GLU A 65 -7.84 3.13 15.34
N LYS A 66 -9.13 2.80 15.19
CA LYS A 66 -10.06 2.63 16.31
C LYS A 66 -9.61 1.56 17.30
N ASN A 67 -8.92 0.52 16.82
CA ASN A 67 -8.43 -0.58 17.64
C ASN A 67 -6.95 -0.45 18.01
N ASN A 68 -6.29 0.68 17.70
CA ASN A 68 -4.87 0.91 17.98
C ASN A 68 -3.94 -0.20 17.47
N LEU A 69 -4.22 -0.74 16.28
CA LEU A 69 -3.50 -1.88 15.71
C LEU A 69 -2.23 -1.47 14.93
N LEU A 70 -1.99 -0.18 14.77
CA LEU A 70 -0.78 0.35 14.13
C LEU A 70 0.20 0.88 15.19
N SER A 71 1.50 0.75 14.91
CA SER A 71 2.54 1.30 15.77
C SER A 71 2.35 2.81 15.96
N LYS A 72 2.49 3.29 17.20
CA LYS A 72 2.47 4.73 17.52
C LYS A 72 3.58 5.52 16.81
N ASN A 73 4.66 4.83 16.43
CA ASN A 73 5.80 5.42 15.71
C ASN A 73 5.71 5.26 14.18
N GLN A 74 4.57 4.78 13.65
CA GLN A 74 4.30 4.81 12.22
C GLN A 74 3.60 6.12 11.87
N TYR A 75 4.25 6.97 11.07
CA TYR A 75 3.71 8.27 10.64
C TYR A 75 3.23 8.24 9.17
N GLY A 76 3.92 7.46 8.33
CA GLY A 76 3.58 7.33 6.92
C GLY A 76 2.22 6.67 6.69
N PHE A 77 1.47 7.19 5.70
CA PHE A 77 0.18 6.66 5.25
C PHE A 77 -0.94 6.62 6.31
N ARG A 78 -0.80 7.36 7.41
CA ARG A 78 -1.83 7.49 8.45
C ARG A 78 -2.49 8.86 8.42
N PRO A 79 -3.83 8.93 8.65
CA PRO A 79 -4.53 10.21 8.68
C PRO A 79 -4.09 11.04 9.89
N GLY A 80 -3.92 12.35 9.70
CA GLY A 80 -3.56 13.29 10.76
C GLY A 80 -2.09 13.24 11.22
N LEU A 81 -1.26 12.42 10.59
CA LEU A 81 0.19 12.36 10.83
C LEU A 81 0.96 12.79 9.58
N SER A 82 2.04 13.52 9.79
CA SER A 82 2.92 14.02 8.73
C SER A 82 4.39 13.65 8.99
N THR A 83 5.25 13.98 8.03
CA THR A 83 6.70 13.89 8.18
C THR A 83 7.23 14.85 9.26
N GLU A 84 6.52 15.93 9.55
CA GLU A 84 6.90 16.87 10.61
C GLU A 84 6.73 16.25 11.99
N ASN A 85 5.65 15.48 12.21
CA ASN A 85 5.47 14.74 13.48
C ASN A 85 6.60 13.72 13.69
N ALA A 86 6.99 13.03 12.61
CA ALA A 86 8.11 12.07 12.67
C ALA A 86 9.43 12.76 13.03
N LEU A 87 9.72 13.89 12.38
CA LEU A 87 10.93 14.68 12.64
C LEU A 87 10.92 15.28 14.06
N TYR A 88 9.78 15.81 14.50
CA TYR A 88 9.62 16.33 15.84
C TYR A 88 9.92 15.24 16.89
N ASN A 89 9.30 14.07 16.79
CA ASN A 89 9.52 12.99 17.75
C ASN A 89 10.96 12.46 17.73
N ALA A 90 11.60 12.40 16.55
CA ALA A 90 13.01 12.02 16.44
C ALA A 90 13.94 13.06 17.07
N THR A 91 13.69 14.36 16.88
CA THR A 91 14.50 15.43 17.46
C THR A 91 14.31 15.54 18.97
N GLN A 92 13.08 15.39 19.48
CA GLN A 92 12.83 15.32 20.92
C GLN A 92 13.59 14.17 21.58
N PHE A 93 13.54 12.96 20.99
CA PHE A 93 14.30 11.81 21.50
C PHE A 93 15.82 12.09 21.56
N LEU A 94 16.37 12.78 20.56
CA LEU A 94 17.77 13.16 20.55
C LEU A 94 18.09 14.16 21.67
N TYR A 95 17.30 15.22 21.83
CA TYR A 95 17.50 16.21 22.89
C TYR A 95 17.40 15.59 24.28
N ASP A 96 16.35 14.81 24.54
CA ASP A 96 16.16 14.11 25.82
C ASP A 96 17.33 13.18 26.17
N SER A 97 17.95 12.57 25.16
CA SER A 97 19.09 11.67 25.35
C SER A 97 20.38 12.46 25.63
N LEU A 98 20.57 13.59 24.94
CA LEU A 98 21.69 14.50 25.18
C LEU A 98 21.64 15.10 26.58
N ASP A 99 20.47 15.55 27.04
CA ASP A 99 20.28 16.12 28.38
C ASP A 99 20.57 15.09 29.49
N LYS A 100 20.37 13.80 29.21
CA LYS A 100 20.71 12.69 30.11
C LYS A 100 22.17 12.24 30.01
N GLY A 101 22.99 12.90 29.18
CA GLY A 101 24.39 12.53 28.95
C GLY A 101 24.56 11.19 28.22
N LEU A 102 23.53 10.71 27.52
CA LEU A 102 23.57 9.43 26.80
C LEU A 102 24.18 9.60 25.42
N LYS A 103 24.93 8.58 24.98
CA LYS A 103 25.39 8.49 23.58
C LYS A 103 24.26 7.93 22.72
N THR A 104 23.86 8.68 21.72
CA THR A 104 22.75 8.30 20.82
C THR A 104 23.27 8.00 19.42
N ILE A 105 22.79 6.91 18.82
CA ILE A 105 23.13 6.48 17.46
C ILE A 105 21.83 6.38 16.66
N ALA A 106 21.81 6.98 15.47
CA ALA A 106 20.71 6.84 14.52
C ALA A 106 21.10 5.85 13.41
N VAL A 107 20.23 4.86 13.15
CA VAL A 107 20.39 3.90 12.05
C VAL A 107 19.25 4.13 11.06
N PHE A 108 19.61 4.50 9.83
CA PHE A 108 18.65 4.72 8.74
C PHE A 108 18.59 3.47 7.86
N ILE A 109 17.39 2.93 7.67
CA ILE A 109 17.12 1.73 6.87
C ILE A 109 16.14 2.11 5.78
N ASP A 110 16.47 1.77 4.54
CA ASP A 110 15.58 1.91 3.38
C ASP A 110 15.38 0.56 2.69
N LEU A 111 14.14 0.29 2.27
CA LEU A 111 13.76 -0.96 1.64
C LEU A 111 13.71 -0.79 0.12
N ALA A 112 14.62 -1.47 -0.59
CA ALA A 112 14.64 -1.47 -2.03
C ALA A 112 13.35 -2.06 -2.61
N LYS A 113 12.65 -1.28 -3.44
CA LYS A 113 11.41 -1.70 -4.13
C LYS A 113 10.34 -2.26 -3.18
N ALA A 114 10.16 -1.65 -2.01
CA ALA A 114 9.33 -2.16 -0.93
C ALA A 114 7.93 -2.67 -1.32
N PHE A 115 7.26 -2.06 -2.31
CA PHE A 115 5.95 -2.51 -2.80
C PHE A 115 6.03 -3.69 -3.77
N ASP A 116 7.07 -3.74 -4.62
CA ASP A 116 7.25 -4.78 -5.63
C ASP A 116 7.77 -6.09 -5.01
N THR A 117 8.37 -6.02 -3.82
CA THR A 117 9.01 -7.16 -3.13
C THR A 117 8.10 -7.84 -2.10
N ILE A 118 6.85 -7.39 -1.93
CA ILE A 118 5.93 -7.97 -0.95
C ILE A 118 5.50 -9.36 -1.41
N GLN A 119 5.85 -10.38 -0.62
CA GLN A 119 5.33 -11.74 -0.83
C GLN A 119 3.90 -11.82 -0.30
N HIS A 120 2.94 -12.06 -1.20
CA HIS A 120 1.51 -12.08 -0.86
C HIS A 120 1.18 -13.15 0.19
N ASP A 121 1.83 -14.31 0.17
CA ASP A 121 1.58 -15.38 1.15
C ASP A 121 2.00 -14.98 2.57
N ILE A 122 3.12 -14.26 2.70
CA ILE A 122 3.58 -13.74 3.99
C ILE A 122 2.62 -12.64 4.46
N LEU A 123 2.23 -11.72 3.57
CA LEU A 123 1.27 -10.68 3.90
C LEU A 123 -0.04 -11.28 4.43
N LEU A 124 -0.61 -12.26 3.72
CA LEU A 124 -1.85 -12.93 4.13
C LEU A 124 -1.73 -13.67 5.47
N LYS A 125 -0.54 -14.17 5.83
CA LYS A 125 -0.29 -14.74 7.17
C LYS A 125 -0.22 -13.69 8.27
N ILE A 126 0.16 -12.45 7.96
CA ILE A 126 0.29 -11.35 8.91
C ILE A 126 -1.04 -10.65 9.16
N LEU A 127 -1.92 -10.53 8.15
CA LEU A 127 -3.19 -9.80 8.26
C LEU A 127 -4.07 -10.23 9.47
N PRO A 128 -4.15 -11.51 9.86
CA PRO A 128 -4.86 -11.94 11.08
C PRO A 128 -4.42 -11.24 12.38
N ASN A 129 -3.13 -10.91 12.51
CA ASN A 129 -2.59 -10.18 13.66
C ASN A 129 -3.13 -8.74 13.75
N PHE A 130 -3.65 -8.22 12.64
CA PHE A 130 -4.33 -6.93 12.54
C PHE A 130 -5.86 -7.06 12.55
N GLY A 131 -6.40 -8.19 13.05
CA GLY A 131 -7.84 -8.42 13.16
C GLY A 131 -8.56 -8.73 11.85
N ILE A 132 -7.81 -8.93 10.76
CA ILE A 132 -8.37 -9.23 9.43
C ILE A 132 -8.46 -10.75 9.27
N ASN A 133 -9.64 -11.29 9.57
CA ASN A 133 -9.89 -12.74 9.65
C ASN A 133 -11.07 -13.19 8.79
N ASN A 134 -11.21 -14.50 8.58
CA ASN A 134 -12.36 -15.13 7.92
C ASN A 134 -12.67 -14.50 6.54
N LYS A 135 -13.88 -13.96 6.36
CA LYS A 135 -14.35 -13.36 5.10
C LYS A 135 -13.47 -12.21 4.61
N SER A 136 -13.00 -11.33 5.50
CA SER A 136 -12.15 -10.21 5.07
C SER A 136 -10.78 -10.69 4.60
N LEU A 137 -10.21 -11.70 5.26
CA LEU A 137 -8.98 -12.34 4.82
C LEU A 137 -9.13 -13.02 3.45
N LEU A 138 -10.23 -13.74 3.24
CA LEU A 138 -10.56 -14.34 1.93
C LEU A 138 -10.72 -13.28 0.84
N TRP A 139 -11.33 -12.14 1.17
CA TRP A 139 -11.45 -11.02 0.25
C TRP A 139 -10.09 -10.44 -0.14
N PHE A 140 -9.17 -10.23 0.83
CA PHE A 140 -7.80 -9.77 0.55
C PHE A 140 -7.01 -10.80 -0.26
N LYS A 141 -7.19 -12.10 0.01
CA LYS A 141 -6.62 -13.17 -0.81
C LYS A 141 -7.11 -13.08 -2.25
N SER A 142 -8.41 -12.91 -2.46
CA SER A 142 -9.00 -12.72 -3.78
C SER A 142 -8.44 -11.47 -4.49
N TYR A 143 -8.34 -10.35 -3.77
CA TYR A 143 -7.81 -9.07 -4.27
C TYR A 143 -6.35 -9.14 -4.74
N LEU A 144 -5.51 -9.88 -4.02
CA LEU A 144 -4.08 -10.04 -4.30
C LEU A 144 -3.78 -11.12 -5.37
N SER A 145 -4.69 -12.09 -5.54
CA SER A 145 -4.54 -13.20 -6.48
C SER A 145 -4.97 -12.85 -7.92
N ASN A 146 -4.36 -13.54 -8.90
CA ASN A 146 -4.76 -13.50 -10.31
C ASN A 146 -4.85 -12.09 -10.91
N ARG A 147 -3.97 -11.19 -10.46
CA ARG A 147 -3.88 -9.84 -11.05
C ARG A 147 -3.19 -9.91 -12.40
N GLN A 148 -3.71 -9.15 -13.35
CA GLN A 148 -3.19 -9.09 -14.71
C GLN A 148 -2.73 -7.67 -14.99
N GLN A 149 -1.67 -7.56 -15.78
CA GLN A 149 -1.13 -6.27 -16.18
C GLN A 149 -0.79 -6.29 -17.67
N MET A 150 -1.02 -5.17 -18.33
CA MET A 150 -0.64 -4.92 -19.72
C MET A 150 0.15 -3.61 -19.79
N VAL A 151 1.18 -3.54 -20.62
CA VAL A 151 1.99 -2.34 -20.78
C VAL A 151 1.45 -1.52 -21.94
N LYS A 152 1.19 -0.23 -21.72
CA LYS A 152 0.82 0.72 -22.77
C LYS A 152 1.98 1.67 -23.05
N LEU A 153 2.48 1.64 -24.28
CA LEU A 153 3.49 2.55 -24.83
C LEU A 153 2.88 3.27 -26.03
N ASN A 154 2.63 4.58 -25.89
CA ASN A 154 1.90 5.37 -26.88
C ASN A 154 0.56 4.69 -27.22
N ASP A 155 0.36 4.26 -28.47
CA ASP A 155 -0.85 3.58 -28.94
C ASP A 155 -0.75 2.06 -28.93
N ALA A 156 0.42 1.49 -28.61
CA ALA A 156 0.62 0.06 -28.49
C ALA A 156 0.29 -0.44 -27.08
N ILE A 157 -0.38 -1.60 -27.00
CA ILE A 157 -0.73 -2.30 -25.76
C ILE A 157 -0.16 -3.72 -25.86
N SER A 158 0.53 -4.19 -24.82
CA SER A 158 0.97 -5.58 -24.74
C SER A 158 -0.19 -6.52 -24.45
N ASN A 159 -0.11 -7.75 -24.95
CA ASN A 159 -1.04 -8.82 -24.60
C ASN A 159 -0.97 -9.16 -23.10
#